data_AF-A0AA92UNU7-F1
#
_entry.id   AF-A0AA92UNU7-F1
#
_cell.length_a   1.000
_cell.length_b   1.000
_cell.length_c   1.000
_cell.angle_alpha   90.00
_cell.angle_beta   90.00
_cell.angle_gamma   90.00
#
_symmetry.space_group_name_H-M   'P 1'
#
loop_
_entity.id
_entity.type
_entity.pdbx_description
1 polymer ?
#
loop_
_entity_poly.entity_id
_entity_poly.type
_entity_poly.pdbx_seq_one_letter_code
_entity_poly.pdbx_strand_id
1 'polypeptide(L)' 'MRAYIHPTTASHARATMLSIGKGDGTTAIDNLNAISNDANAEYYDVNGHRTNGLQKGLNIVKRGNKTYKIMVK' A
#
# COMPACT_ATOMS: atom_id res chain seq x y z
N MET A 1 -5.17 -22.86 -0.37
CA MET A 1 -3.92 -22.82 0.44
C MET A 1 -3.74 -21.40 0.98
N ARG A 2 -3.73 -21.20 2.31
CA ARG A 2 -3.34 -19.93 2.93
C ARG A 2 -2.15 -20.22 3.85
N ALA A 3 -1.07 -19.45 3.70
CA ALA A 3 0.14 -19.60 4.51
C ALA A 3 0.09 -18.64 5.70
N TYR A 4 0.40 -19.15 6.89
CA TYR A 4 0.56 -18.36 8.11
C TYR A 4 1.97 -18.59 8.66
N ILE A 5 2.55 -17.56 9.28
CA ILE A 5 3.87 -17.66 9.92
C ILE A 5 3.67 -18.34 11.29
N HIS A 6 4.22 -19.54 11.45
CA HIS A 6 4.28 -20.24 12.72
C HIS A 6 5.63 -19.95 13.40
N PRO A 7 5.67 -19.18 14.51
CA PRO A 7 6.90 -19.04 15.29
C PRO A 7 7.17 -20.36 16.03
N THR A 8 8.30 -21.00 15.71
CA THR A 8 8.78 -22.19 16.42
C THR A 8 9.40 -21.77 17.76
N THR A 9 9.08 -22.53 18.81
CA THR A 9 9.33 -22.21 20.22
C THR A 9 10.81 -22.02 20.55
N ALA A 10 11.14 -20.83 21.04
CA ALA A 10 12.19 -20.51 22.02
C ALA A 10 13.56 -21.24 21.92
N SER A 11 14.29 -21.11 20.82
CA SER A 11 15.73 -20.83 20.89
C SER A 11 16.22 -20.30 19.54
N HIS A 12 16.85 -19.11 19.56
CA HIS A 12 17.77 -18.61 18.53
C HIS A 12 17.41 -18.89 17.06
N ALA A 13 16.35 -18.25 16.55
CA ALA A 13 16.23 -18.04 15.10
C ALA A 13 15.69 -16.63 14.87
N ARG A 14 16.54 -15.82 14.25
CA ARG A 14 16.30 -14.41 13.91
C ARG A 14 14.90 -14.24 13.33
N ALA A 15 14.09 -13.38 13.97
CA ALA A 15 12.84 -12.93 13.37
C ALA A 15 13.13 -12.48 11.93
N THR A 16 12.39 -13.01 10.95
CA THR A 16 12.45 -12.55 9.57
C THR A 16 11.88 -11.12 9.57
N MET A 17 12.75 -10.14 9.79
CA MET A 17 12.36 -8.74 9.82
C MET A 17 12.00 -8.32 8.40
N LEU A 18 10.74 -7.97 8.18
CA LEU A 18 10.32 -7.29 6.95
C LEU A 18 11.01 -5.92 6.93
N SER A 19 12.06 -5.79 6.13
CA SER A 19 12.77 -4.51 5.96
C SER A 19 12.00 -3.64 4.97
N ILE A 20 11.61 -2.45 5.42
CA ILE A 20 11.01 -1.43 4.57
C ILE A 20 12.09 -0.41 4.26
N GLY A 21 12.68 -0.50 3.06
CA GLY A 21 13.56 0.53 2.53
C GLY A 21 12.77 1.79 2.21
N LYS A 22 13.24 2.96 2.67
CA LYS A 22 12.67 4.25 2.29
C LYS A 22 13.10 4.55 0.86
N GLY A 23 12.18 4.39 -0.10
CA GLY A 23 12.40 4.81 -1.48
C GLY A 23 12.40 6.34 -1.58
N ASP A 24 13.39 6.87 -2.29
CA ASP A 24 13.63 8.30 -2.46
C ASP A 24 12.40 8.99 -3.05
N GLY A 25 11.93 10.01 -2.34
CA GLY A 25 10.62 10.61 -2.51
C GLY A 25 10.33 11.07 -3.94
N THR A 26 9.22 10.57 -4.48
CA THR A 26 8.52 11.25 -5.57
C THR A 26 7.35 11.99 -4.96
N THR A 27 7.34 13.31 -5.13
CA THR A 27 6.32 14.22 -4.60
C THR A 27 4.95 13.85 -5.15
N ALA A 28 4.06 13.42 -4.26
CA ALA A 28 2.75 12.83 -4.56
C ALA A 28 1.74 13.75 -5.29
N ILE A 29 2.10 15.01 -5.54
CA ILE A 29 1.14 16.05 -5.97
C ILE A 29 0.88 15.99 -7.49
N ASP A 30 1.90 15.85 -8.34
CA ASP A 30 1.70 15.74 -9.80
C ASP A 30 1.03 14.42 -10.19
N ASN A 31 1.25 13.36 -9.39
CA ASN A 31 0.68 12.05 -9.65
C ASN A 31 -0.82 11.97 -9.31
N LEU A 32 -1.35 12.85 -8.46
CA LEU A 32 -2.74 12.77 -8.00
C LEU A 32 -3.73 12.97 -9.16
N ASN A 33 -3.48 13.96 -10.02
CA ASN A 33 -4.31 14.24 -11.20
C ASN A 33 -4.23 13.14 -12.27
N ALA A 34 -3.11 12.44 -12.36
CA ALA A 34 -2.92 11.34 -13.30
C ALA A 34 -3.57 10.02 -12.82
N ILE A 35 -3.81 9.86 -11.50
CA ILE A 35 -4.33 8.62 -10.90
C ILE A 35 -5.84 8.64 -10.74
N SER A 36 -6.45 9.81 -10.54
CA SER A 36 -7.92 9.93 -10.36
C SER A 36 -8.72 9.52 -11.60
N ASN A 37 -8.11 9.54 -12.79
CA ASN A 37 -8.75 9.18 -14.06
C ASN A 37 -8.17 7.91 -14.71
N ASP A 38 -7.31 7.16 -14.02
CA ASP A 38 -6.72 5.95 -14.57
C ASP A 38 -7.64 4.73 -14.34
N ALA A 39 -8.23 4.22 -15.41
CA ALA A 39 -9.11 3.06 -15.39
C ALA A 39 -8.45 1.76 -14.86
N ASN A 40 -7.11 1.72 -14.76
CA ASN A 40 -6.35 0.57 -14.26
C ASN A 40 -5.91 0.73 -12.79
N ALA A 41 -6.30 1.82 -12.13
CA ALA A 41 -6.00 2.03 -10.73
C ALA A 41 -6.99 1.26 -9.83
N GLU A 42 -6.47 0.69 -8.76
CA GLU A 42 -7.26 0.07 -7.70
C GLU A 42 -7.14 0.90 -6.43
N TYR A 43 -8.29 1.20 -5.83
CA TYR A 43 -8.39 2.06 -4.65
C TYR A 43 -8.70 1.22 -3.42
N TYR A 44 -8.03 1.53 -2.32
CA TYR A 44 -8.20 0.86 -1.04
C TYR A 44 -8.28 1.87 0.11
N ASP A 45 -9.11 1.56 1.10
CA ASP A 45 -9.17 2.31 2.35
C ASP A 45 -7.93 2.05 3.23
N VAL A 46 -7.86 2.72 4.38
CA VAL A 46 -6.74 2.57 5.34
C VAL A 46 -6.65 1.18 5.98
N ASN A 47 -7.73 0.41 5.93
CA ASN A 47 -7.79 -0.96 6.44
C ASN A 47 -7.43 -1.99 5.34
N GLY A 48 -7.24 -1.53 4.10
CA GLY A 48 -6.92 -2.36 2.94
C GLY A 48 -8.14 -2.93 2.21
N HIS A 49 -9.35 -2.44 2.45
CA HIS A 49 -10.54 -2.86 1.70
C HIS A 49 -10.64 -2.13 0.37
N ARG A 50 -10.99 -2.85 -0.70
CA ARG A 50 -11.13 -2.27 -2.04
C ARG A 50 -12.36 -1.37 -2.12
N THR A 51 -12.21 -0.20 -2.73
CA THR A 51 -13.26 0.81 -2.92
C THR A 51 -13.47 1.11 -4.41
N ASN A 52 -14.61 1.71 -4.78
CA ASN A 52 -14.92 2.07 -6.16
C ASN A 52 -14.16 3.31 -6.66
N GLY A 53 -13.35 3.94 -5.81
CA GLY A 53 -12.70 5.21 -6.09
C GLY A 53 -12.04 5.79 -4.85
N LEU A 54 -11.45 6.97 -5.02
CA LEU A 54 -10.86 7.75 -3.93
C LEU A 54 -11.96 8.23 -2.96
N GLN A 55 -11.71 8.04 -1.66
CA GLN A 55 -12.54 8.56 -0.58
C GLN A 55 -11.93 9.82 0.04
N LYS A 56 -12.73 10.60 0.75
CA LYS A 56 -12.20 11.69 1.58
C LYS A 56 -11.24 11.10 2.62
N GLY A 57 -10.11 11.76 2.84
CA GLY A 57 -9.09 11.25 3.73
C GLY A 57 -8.07 10.36 3.00
N LEU A 58 -7.50 9.41 3.74
CA LEU A 58 -6.32 8.66 3.33
C LEU A 58 -6.70 7.44 2.52
N ASN A 59 -6.07 7.28 1.36
CA ASN A 59 -6.29 6.17 0.45
C ASN A 59 -4.96 5.50 0.11
N ILE A 60 -5.01 4.19 -0.10
CA ILE A 60 -3.93 3.41 -0.69
C ILE A 60 -4.34 3.12 -2.13
N VAL A 61 -3.53 3.54 -3.09
CA VAL A 61 -3.83 3.31 -4.51
C VAL A 61 -2.76 2.47 -5.15
N LYS A 62 -3.16 1.35 -5.75
CA LYS A 62 -2.28 0.48 -6.53
C LYS A 62 -2.48 0.77 -8.00
N ARG A 63 -1.37 1.05 -8.70
CA ARG A 63 -1.33 1.26 -10.15
C ARG A 63 -0.18 0.45 -10.73
N GLY A 64 -0.51 -0.60 -11.48
CA GLY A 64 0.47 -1.60 -11.92
C GLY A 64 1.29 -2.13 -10.74
N ASN A 65 2.62 -1.96 -10.81
CA ASN A 65 3.56 -2.43 -9.79
C ASN A 65 3.89 -1.39 -8.71
N LYS A 66 3.22 -0.22 -8.72
CA LYS A 66 3.44 0.86 -7.76
C LYS A 66 2.25 1.01 -6.83
N THR A 67 2.53 1.39 -5.58
CA THR A 67 1.52 1.70 -4.57
C THR A 67 1.77 3.12 -4.05
N TYR A 68 0.72 3.92 -3.98
CA TYR A 68 0.76 5.33 -3.58
C TYR A 68 -0.11 5.55 -2.35
N LYS A 69 0.32 6.48 -1.50
CA LYS A 69 -0.50 7.01 -0.40
C LYS A 69 -1.07 8.36 -0.83
N ILE A 70 -2.39 8.49 -0.88
CA ILE A 70 -3.08 9.67 -1.38
C ILE A 70 -3.94 10.28 -0.28
N MET A 71 -3.84 11.60 -0.11
CA MET A 71 -4.65 12.37 0.83
C MET A 71 -5.65 13.23 0.06
N VAL A 72 -6.94 12.93 0.19
CA VAL A 72 -8.03 13.71 -0.40
C VAL A 72 -8.61 14.61 0.68
N LYS A 73 -8.65 15.92 0.44
CA LYS A 73 -9.21 16.90 1.39
C LYS A 73 -10.73 16.98 1.32
#